data_AF-A0A212F6P5-F1
#
_entry.id   AF-A0A212F6P5-F1
#
_cell.length_a   1.000
_cell.length_b   1.000
_cell.length_c   1.000
_cell.angle_alpha   90.00
_cell.angle_beta   90.00
_cell.angle_gamma   90.00
#
_symmetry.space_group_name_H-M   'P 1'
#
loop_
_entity.id
_entity.type
_entity.pdbx_description
1 polymer ?
#
loop_
_entity_poly.entity_id
_entity_poly.type
_entity_poly.pdbx_seq_one_letter_code
_entity_poly.pdbx_strand_id
1 'polypeptide(L)'
;MPYPKNLETAFQVEEVIREKGAIPATIAILKGQLTVGLSKTQLEYLAKAKGVIKASRRDMAPVMAKKMDGATTVAGTIIASELACIPVFVTGGIGGVHREGHNTMDVSADLTELGRSRTLVVCSGVKSILDIGRTLEYLETQGVTVCSFGDSQDFPAFYTTRSGFKAPYQASDATQAAKILYSSHKLQLSSGIVVAVPIPVEHAMDENKIEAAIKSALVDANKLGIQGKEVTPFLLAAVSKATGGESLAANIALIKNNARIGADIAVHFQKLRNAGDFDKDFNIGNTKTRKCKTDTKRQYHTCAETGGNSNVDNGDVLVVGGSNVDRTFRIIEGNVRHTRYRKYNNMEGEMKADFDKIEGRFRQYVGEVAGFEKKKKSGYNN
;
A
#
# COMPACT_ATOMS: atom_id res chain seq x y z
N MET A 1 -9.97 5.89 9.14
CA MET A 1 -10.70 7.08 9.64
C MET A 1 -12.18 6.74 9.67
N PRO A 2 -12.87 7.08 10.77
CA PRO A 2 -14.31 6.86 10.92
C PRO A 2 -15.13 7.89 10.12
N TYR A 3 -16.39 7.57 9.84
CA TYR A 3 -17.37 8.54 9.34
C TYR A 3 -17.79 9.51 10.47
N PRO A 4 -17.99 10.82 10.20
CA PRO A 4 -17.90 11.51 8.89
C PRO A 4 -16.50 11.98 8.50
N LYS A 5 -15.50 11.85 9.40
CA LYS A 5 -14.15 12.38 9.18
C LYS A 5 -13.45 11.81 7.95
N ASN A 6 -13.71 10.56 7.58
CA ASN A 6 -13.19 9.98 6.33
C ASN A 6 -13.63 10.77 5.08
N LEU A 7 -14.91 11.11 4.97
CA LEU A 7 -15.49 11.83 3.84
C LEU A 7 -15.06 13.29 3.84
N GLU A 8 -15.15 13.96 4.99
CA GLU A 8 -14.71 15.35 5.16
C GLU A 8 -13.25 15.51 4.75
N THR A 9 -12.37 14.61 5.22
CA THR A 9 -10.96 14.64 4.88
C THR A 9 -10.72 14.40 3.40
N ALA A 10 -11.43 13.45 2.78
CA ALA A 10 -11.29 13.18 1.36
C ALA A 10 -11.65 14.41 0.52
N PHE A 11 -12.77 15.10 0.80
CA PHE A 11 -13.12 16.34 0.11
C PHE A 11 -12.10 17.45 0.31
N GLN A 12 -11.63 17.66 1.54
CA GLN A 12 -10.63 18.69 1.83
C GLN A 12 -9.30 18.42 1.12
N VAL A 13 -8.91 17.15 0.98
CA VAL A 13 -7.70 16.77 0.23
C VAL A 13 -7.89 17.03 -1.27
N GLU A 14 -9.04 16.67 -1.84
CA GLU A 14 -9.34 16.98 -3.24
C GLU A 14 -9.34 18.49 -3.52
N GLU A 15 -9.91 19.29 -2.61
CA GLU A 15 -9.95 20.75 -2.72
C GLU A 15 -8.54 21.36 -2.70
N VAL A 16 -7.71 20.98 -1.71
CA VAL A 16 -6.31 21.41 -1.61
C VAL A 16 -5.53 21.16 -2.91
N ILE A 17 -5.79 20.04 -3.58
CA ILE A 17 -5.11 19.68 -4.83
C ILE A 17 -5.58 20.56 -5.99
N ARG A 18 -6.90 20.82 -6.07
CA ARG A 18 -7.47 21.73 -7.08
C ARG A 18 -6.94 23.15 -6.92
N GLU A 19 -6.83 23.64 -5.69
CA GLU A 19 -6.26 24.97 -5.38
C GLU A 19 -4.81 25.12 -5.88
N LYS A 20 -4.06 24.03 -5.92
CA LYS A 20 -2.68 23.99 -6.44
C LYS A 20 -2.58 23.83 -7.95
N GLY A 21 -3.71 23.71 -8.66
CA GLY A 21 -3.75 23.57 -10.11
C GLY A 21 -3.54 22.13 -10.61
N ALA A 22 -3.70 21.13 -9.75
CA ALA A 22 -3.72 19.72 -10.13
C ALA A 22 -5.15 19.15 -10.00
N ILE A 23 -5.46 18.08 -10.73
CA ILE A 23 -6.82 17.47 -10.71
C ILE A 23 -6.80 16.22 -9.85
N PRO A 24 -7.50 16.14 -8.72
CA PRO A 24 -7.52 14.94 -7.90
C PRO A 24 -8.27 13.78 -8.57
N ALA A 25 -7.76 12.57 -8.44
CA ALA A 25 -8.36 11.33 -8.89
C ALA A 25 -8.38 10.32 -7.74
N THR A 26 -9.45 10.35 -6.95
CA THR A 26 -9.66 9.34 -5.91
C THR A 26 -9.85 7.95 -6.51
N ILE A 27 -9.14 6.93 -6.02
CA ILE A 27 -9.19 5.55 -6.55
C ILE A 27 -9.92 4.60 -5.61
N ALA A 28 -10.78 3.76 -6.16
CA ALA A 28 -11.37 2.61 -5.47
C ALA A 28 -11.84 1.54 -6.48
N ILE A 29 -12.21 0.36 -5.96
CA ILE A 29 -12.99 -0.63 -6.71
C ILE A 29 -14.45 -0.47 -6.30
N LEU A 30 -15.35 -0.16 -7.22
CA LEU A 30 -16.78 -0.03 -6.96
C LEU A 30 -17.54 -1.09 -7.75
N LYS A 31 -18.25 -1.99 -7.05
CA LYS A 31 -18.99 -3.11 -7.67
C LYS A 31 -18.15 -3.91 -8.67
N GLY A 32 -16.88 -4.13 -8.32
CA GLY A 32 -15.86 -4.82 -9.12
C GLY A 32 -15.23 -4.04 -10.26
N GLN A 33 -15.60 -2.77 -10.46
CA GLN A 33 -14.95 -1.89 -11.42
C GLN A 33 -13.84 -1.11 -10.72
N LEU A 34 -12.59 -1.24 -11.20
CA LEU A 34 -11.51 -0.34 -10.80
C LEU A 34 -11.82 1.05 -11.38
N THR A 35 -12.01 2.03 -10.51
CA THR A 35 -12.41 3.40 -10.87
C THR A 35 -11.30 4.35 -10.44
N VAL A 36 -10.81 5.13 -11.40
CA VAL A 36 -9.79 6.17 -11.20
C VAL A 36 -10.48 7.52 -11.37
N GLY A 37 -10.58 8.28 -10.27
CA GLY A 37 -11.42 9.48 -10.19
C GLY A 37 -12.85 9.14 -9.78
N LEU A 38 -13.12 9.12 -8.47
CA LEU A 38 -14.48 8.98 -7.95
C LEU A 38 -15.27 10.29 -8.11
N SER A 39 -16.55 10.17 -8.46
CA SER A 39 -17.47 11.29 -8.30
C SER A 39 -17.75 11.57 -6.81
N LYS A 40 -18.28 12.77 -6.52
CA LYS A 40 -18.76 13.12 -5.18
C LYS A 40 -19.71 12.06 -4.60
N THR A 41 -20.68 11.60 -5.40
CA THR A 41 -21.66 10.60 -4.97
C THR A 41 -21.04 9.22 -4.73
N GLN A 42 -20.06 8.82 -5.54
CA GLN A 42 -19.31 7.58 -5.35
C GLN A 42 -18.44 7.63 -4.08
N LEU A 43 -17.81 8.78 -3.80
CA LEU A 43 -17.03 8.99 -2.59
C LEU A 43 -17.90 8.96 -1.33
N GLU A 44 -19.06 9.64 -1.36
CA GLU A 44 -20.07 9.60 -0.29
C GLU A 44 -20.58 8.17 -0.05
N TYR A 45 -20.85 7.43 -1.12
CA TYR A 45 -21.22 6.03 -1.06
C TYR A 45 -20.14 5.20 -0.37
N LEU A 46 -18.89 5.28 -0.83
CA LEU A 46 -17.76 4.51 -0.29
C LEU A 46 -17.53 4.85 1.20
N ALA A 47 -17.64 6.11 1.58
CA ALA A 47 -17.43 6.56 2.95
C ALA A 47 -18.45 5.97 3.94
N LYS A 48 -19.66 5.63 3.47
CA LYS A 48 -20.76 5.06 4.26
C LYS A 48 -20.89 3.54 4.14
N ALA A 49 -20.50 2.97 2.99
CA ALA A 49 -20.64 1.56 2.66
C ALA A 49 -20.12 0.61 3.77
N LYS A 50 -20.77 -0.55 3.89
CA LYS A 50 -20.38 -1.63 4.82
C LYS A 50 -19.86 -2.81 4.01
N GLY A 51 -18.97 -3.62 4.59
CA GLY A 51 -18.40 -4.79 3.90
C GLY A 51 -17.43 -4.46 2.77
N VAL A 52 -16.94 -3.21 2.69
CA VAL A 52 -15.92 -2.80 1.73
C VAL A 52 -14.62 -3.52 2.06
N ILE A 53 -14.03 -4.20 1.08
CA ILE A 53 -12.80 -4.95 1.24
C ILE A 53 -11.61 -3.99 1.21
N LYS A 54 -10.72 -4.04 2.20
CA LYS A 54 -9.40 -3.40 2.11
C LYS A 54 -8.58 -4.15 1.07
N ALA A 55 -8.40 -3.56 -0.10
CA ALA A 55 -7.89 -4.22 -1.30
C ALA A 55 -6.41 -3.90 -1.53
N SER A 56 -5.54 -4.86 -1.27
CA SER A 56 -4.14 -4.87 -1.74
C SER A 56 -4.01 -5.65 -3.04
N ARG A 57 -2.80 -5.75 -3.61
CA ARG A 57 -2.52 -6.43 -4.90
C ARG A 57 -3.25 -7.78 -5.00
N ARG A 58 -3.13 -8.63 -3.99
CA ARG A 58 -3.71 -9.98 -3.99
C ARG A 58 -5.24 -10.00 -3.93
N ASP A 59 -5.84 -8.93 -3.43
CA ASP A 59 -7.28 -8.83 -3.21
C ASP A 59 -8.00 -8.27 -4.43
N MET A 60 -7.30 -7.52 -5.30
CA MET A 60 -7.92 -6.82 -6.44
C MET A 60 -8.68 -7.77 -7.38
N ALA A 61 -8.04 -8.84 -7.87
CA ALA A 61 -8.68 -9.74 -8.81
C ALA A 61 -9.94 -10.44 -8.24
N PRO A 62 -9.91 -11.01 -7.01
CA PRO A 62 -11.12 -11.55 -6.38
C PRO A 62 -12.24 -10.51 -6.16
N VAL A 63 -11.91 -9.29 -5.72
CA VAL A 63 -12.90 -8.22 -5.49
C VAL A 63 -13.56 -7.82 -6.81
N MET A 64 -12.77 -7.68 -7.88
CA MET A 64 -13.27 -7.37 -9.22
C MET A 64 -14.16 -8.48 -9.76
N ALA A 65 -13.70 -9.73 -9.73
CA ALA A 65 -14.44 -10.89 -10.24
C ALA A 65 -15.79 -11.09 -9.52
N LYS A 66 -15.84 -10.81 -8.22
CA LYS A 66 -17.06 -10.94 -7.40
C LYS A 66 -17.96 -9.70 -7.43
N LYS A 67 -17.61 -8.66 -8.20
CA LYS A 67 -18.35 -7.40 -8.26
C LYS A 67 -18.53 -6.75 -6.87
N MET A 68 -17.51 -6.85 -6.03
CA MET A 68 -17.51 -6.29 -4.67
C MET A 68 -16.91 -4.87 -4.64
N ASP A 69 -17.18 -4.13 -3.58
CA ASP A 69 -16.49 -2.86 -3.31
C ASP A 69 -15.15 -3.11 -2.62
N GLY A 70 -14.14 -2.37 -3.06
CA GLY A 70 -12.78 -2.42 -2.55
C GLY A 70 -12.21 -1.03 -2.29
N ALA A 71 -11.79 -0.79 -1.05
CA ALA A 71 -11.00 0.36 -0.65
C ALA A 71 -9.52 0.04 -0.91
N THR A 72 -8.92 0.65 -1.93
CA THR A 72 -7.53 0.32 -2.31
C THR A 72 -6.55 0.80 -1.23
N THR A 73 -5.62 -0.09 -0.90
CA THR A 73 -4.41 0.21 -0.12
C THR A 73 -3.39 0.98 -0.97
N VAL A 74 -2.25 1.37 -0.40
CA VAL A 74 -1.16 1.99 -1.17
C VAL A 74 -0.73 1.11 -2.34
N ALA A 75 -0.50 -0.19 -2.15
CA ALA A 75 -0.20 -1.12 -3.24
C ALA A 75 -1.31 -1.16 -4.32
N GLY A 76 -2.57 -1.25 -3.91
CA GLY A 76 -3.70 -1.28 -4.86
C GLY A 76 -3.82 0.01 -5.67
N THR A 77 -3.58 1.16 -5.03
CA THR A 77 -3.59 2.47 -5.68
C THR A 77 -2.40 2.65 -6.61
N ILE A 78 -1.20 2.19 -6.26
CA ILE A 78 -0.03 2.23 -7.16
C ILE A 78 -0.33 1.47 -8.45
N ILE A 79 -0.90 0.25 -8.36
CA ILE A 79 -1.29 -0.53 -9.53
C ILE A 79 -2.26 0.26 -10.43
N ALA A 80 -3.28 0.85 -9.82
CA ALA A 80 -4.28 1.63 -10.55
C ALA A 80 -3.69 2.91 -11.17
N SER A 81 -2.72 3.54 -10.49
CA SER A 81 -2.02 4.75 -10.97
C SER A 81 -1.15 4.41 -12.17
N GLU A 82 -0.39 3.31 -12.14
CA GLU A 82 0.39 2.83 -13.31
C GLU A 82 -0.52 2.52 -14.51
N LEU A 83 -1.66 1.83 -14.29
CA LEU A 83 -2.62 1.52 -15.35
C LEU A 83 -3.24 2.79 -15.97
N ALA A 84 -3.35 3.87 -15.20
CA ALA A 84 -3.85 5.16 -15.64
C ALA A 84 -2.73 6.13 -16.09
N CYS A 85 -1.46 5.71 -16.06
CA CYS A 85 -0.30 6.56 -16.34
C CYS A 85 -0.21 7.81 -15.44
N ILE A 86 -0.67 7.73 -14.19
CA ILE A 86 -0.62 8.83 -13.23
C ILE A 86 0.65 8.70 -12.38
N PRO A 87 1.59 9.65 -12.48
CA PRO A 87 2.95 9.47 -11.98
C PRO A 87 3.15 9.84 -10.50
N VAL A 88 2.20 10.56 -9.90
CA VAL A 88 2.28 11.05 -8.52
C VAL A 88 1.04 10.61 -7.74
N PHE A 89 1.28 10.01 -6.58
CA PHE A 89 0.27 9.52 -5.66
C PHE A 89 0.53 10.08 -4.26
N VAL A 90 -0.49 10.66 -3.64
CA VAL A 90 -0.43 11.16 -2.25
C VAL A 90 -1.19 10.25 -1.28
N THR A 91 -0.56 9.94 -0.14
CA THR A 91 -1.19 9.22 0.98
C THR A 91 -0.77 9.82 2.33
N GLY A 92 -1.37 9.36 3.42
CA GLY A 92 -0.92 9.72 4.76
C GLY A 92 0.45 9.12 5.06
N GLY A 93 0.56 7.80 5.02
CA GLY A 93 1.78 7.05 5.36
C GLY A 93 1.76 5.71 4.64
N ILE A 94 2.92 5.23 4.18
CA ILE A 94 3.00 3.91 3.55
C ILE A 94 2.94 2.78 4.59
N GLY A 95 2.57 1.58 4.17
CA GLY A 95 2.89 0.39 4.95
C GLY A 95 4.40 0.10 4.91
N GLY A 96 4.82 -0.94 5.61
CA GLY A 96 6.24 -1.25 5.79
C GLY A 96 6.45 -2.59 6.44
N VAL A 97 7.66 -2.81 6.95
CA VAL A 97 7.98 -3.96 7.78
C VAL A 97 7.36 -3.73 9.15
N HIS A 98 6.56 -4.67 9.64
CA HIS A 98 6.01 -4.58 10.99
C HIS A 98 7.12 -4.73 12.04
N ARG A 99 6.89 -4.22 13.25
CA ARG A 99 7.77 -4.53 14.39
C ARG A 99 7.79 -6.05 14.59
N GLU A 100 8.96 -6.64 14.80
CA GLU A 100 9.21 -8.09 14.73
C GLU A 100 9.02 -8.75 13.35
N GLY A 101 8.93 -7.96 12.27
CA GLY A 101 8.73 -8.47 10.91
C GLY A 101 9.83 -9.41 10.40
N HIS A 102 11.03 -9.36 10.98
CA HIS A 102 12.12 -10.31 10.71
C HIS A 102 11.83 -11.74 11.22
N ASN A 103 10.97 -11.87 12.23
CA ASN A 103 10.55 -13.14 12.79
C ASN A 103 9.20 -13.60 12.20
N THR A 104 8.25 -12.66 12.08
CA THR A 104 6.88 -12.95 11.64
C THR A 104 6.71 -12.97 10.12
N MET A 105 7.67 -12.38 9.39
CA MET A 105 7.56 -12.08 7.96
C MET A 105 6.34 -11.20 7.61
N ASP A 106 5.81 -10.44 8.59
CA ASP A 106 4.72 -9.49 8.38
C ASP A 106 5.27 -8.20 7.73
N VAL A 107 5.30 -8.21 6.39
CA VAL A 107 5.81 -7.13 5.55
C VAL A 107 4.71 -6.67 4.60
N SER A 108 4.44 -5.37 4.58
CA SER A 108 3.43 -4.80 3.69
C SER A 108 3.77 -5.02 2.21
N ALA A 109 2.77 -5.45 1.44
CA ALA A 109 2.86 -5.54 -0.01
C ALA A 109 3.10 -4.17 -0.68
N ASP A 110 2.90 -3.06 0.03
CA ASP A 110 3.24 -1.71 -0.44
C ASP A 110 4.71 -1.62 -0.87
N LEU A 111 5.63 -2.25 -0.12
CA LEU A 111 7.07 -2.15 -0.40
C LEU A 111 7.46 -2.86 -1.68
N THR A 112 6.92 -4.07 -1.89
CA THR A 112 7.13 -4.80 -3.15
C THR A 112 6.45 -4.11 -4.33
N GLU A 113 5.31 -3.46 -4.12
CA GLU A 113 4.66 -2.71 -5.20
C GLU A 113 5.44 -1.46 -5.59
N LEU A 114 5.99 -0.74 -4.61
CA LEU A 114 6.92 0.36 -4.85
C LEU A 114 8.11 -0.12 -5.71
N GLY A 115 8.68 -1.29 -5.45
CA GLY A 115 9.73 -1.89 -6.27
C GLY A 115 9.34 -2.32 -7.69
N ARG A 116 8.05 -2.23 -8.06
CA ARG A 116 7.50 -2.70 -9.35
C ARG A 116 6.75 -1.61 -10.14
N SER A 117 6.83 -0.37 -9.69
CA SER A 117 6.08 0.76 -10.27
C SER A 117 7.01 1.91 -10.58
N ARG A 118 6.55 2.91 -11.32
CA ARG A 118 7.25 4.19 -11.56
C ARG A 118 6.60 5.34 -10.80
N THR A 119 5.61 5.02 -9.98
CA THR A 119 4.83 6.00 -9.25
C THR A 119 5.66 6.62 -8.13
N LEU A 120 5.68 7.95 -8.07
CA LEU A 120 6.19 8.70 -6.92
C LEU A 120 5.08 8.78 -5.87
N VAL A 121 5.38 8.32 -4.66
CA VAL A 121 4.47 8.32 -3.52
C VAL A 121 4.92 9.39 -2.51
N VAL A 122 4.06 10.38 -2.30
CA VAL A 122 4.23 11.40 -1.26
C VAL A 122 3.49 10.94 0.00
N CYS A 123 4.21 10.85 1.11
CA CYS A 123 3.67 10.40 2.39
C CYS A 123 4.44 11.00 3.55
N SER A 124 3.93 10.88 4.78
CA SER A 124 4.65 11.28 6.00
C SER A 124 5.52 10.16 6.54
N GLY A 125 6.25 9.51 5.63
CA GLY A 125 7.05 8.32 5.93
C GLY A 125 6.20 7.06 6.09
N VAL A 126 6.66 6.17 6.96
CA VAL A 126 6.03 4.89 7.27
C VAL A 126 5.13 5.06 8.49
N LYS A 127 3.95 4.41 8.52
CA LYS A 127 3.05 4.50 9.69
C LYS A 127 3.80 4.16 10.98
N SER A 128 3.62 4.96 12.04
CA SER A 128 4.40 4.92 13.29
C SER A 128 4.40 3.57 14.03
N ILE A 129 3.41 2.72 13.75
CA ILE A 129 3.26 1.36 14.31
C ILE A 129 4.26 0.35 13.72
N LEU A 130 5.00 0.73 12.69
CA LEU A 130 5.89 -0.12 11.91
C LEU A 130 7.36 0.08 12.31
N ASP A 131 8.24 -0.72 11.73
CA ASP A 131 9.68 -0.62 11.90
C ASP A 131 10.30 0.18 10.76
N ILE A 132 10.74 1.41 11.06
CA ILE A 132 11.27 2.33 10.05
C ILE A 132 12.61 1.82 9.50
N GLY A 133 13.54 1.41 10.38
CA GLY A 133 14.86 0.93 9.97
C GLY A 133 14.76 -0.25 9.00
N ARG A 134 14.01 -1.30 9.37
CA ARG A 134 13.80 -2.46 8.49
C ARG A 134 13.04 -2.11 7.22
N THR A 135 12.14 -1.12 7.28
CA THR A 135 11.44 -0.67 6.07
C THR A 135 12.38 0.00 5.09
N LEU A 136 13.31 0.84 5.57
CA LEU A 136 14.31 1.49 4.72
C LEU A 136 15.25 0.46 4.05
N GLU A 137 15.74 -0.53 4.80
CA GLU A 137 16.55 -1.64 4.27
C GLU A 137 15.80 -2.45 3.20
N TYR A 138 14.51 -2.71 3.43
CA TYR A 138 13.70 -3.42 2.45
C TYR A 138 13.48 -2.59 1.18
N LEU A 139 13.24 -1.28 1.32
CA LEU A 139 13.07 -0.37 0.19
C LEU A 139 14.36 -0.26 -0.66
N GLU A 140 15.53 -0.21 0.00
CA GLU A 140 16.83 -0.31 -0.68
C GLU A 140 16.92 -1.61 -1.49
N THR A 141 16.59 -2.75 -0.87
CA THR A 141 16.59 -4.07 -1.54
C THR A 141 15.65 -4.10 -2.75
N GLN A 142 14.52 -3.39 -2.71
CA GLN A 142 13.57 -3.28 -3.81
C GLN A 142 13.96 -2.22 -4.87
N GLY A 143 15.11 -1.54 -4.71
CA GLY A 143 15.57 -0.49 -5.62
C GLY A 143 14.70 0.77 -5.59
N VAL A 144 13.93 0.99 -4.52
CA VAL A 144 13.04 2.15 -4.36
C VAL A 144 13.87 3.35 -3.93
N THR A 145 13.75 4.46 -4.65
CA THR A 145 14.41 5.71 -4.25
C THR A 145 13.66 6.32 -3.08
N VAL A 146 14.35 6.66 -1.99
CA VAL A 146 13.74 7.28 -0.81
C VAL A 146 14.35 8.65 -0.56
N CYS A 147 13.51 9.67 -0.51
CA CYS A 147 13.89 11.04 -0.22
C CYS A 147 13.14 11.56 1.00
N SER A 148 13.82 12.24 1.93
CA SER A 148 13.14 13.18 2.83
C SER A 148 12.80 14.47 2.06
N PHE A 149 11.77 15.18 2.50
CA PHE A 149 11.37 16.45 1.91
C PHE A 149 11.68 17.64 2.83
N GLY A 150 12.22 18.72 2.25
CA GLY A 150 12.62 19.94 2.97
C GLY A 150 14.11 19.98 3.30
N ASP A 151 14.48 20.68 4.36
CA ASP A 151 15.88 21.05 4.66
C ASP A 151 16.68 20.00 5.45
N SER A 152 16.07 18.90 5.86
CA SER A 152 16.73 17.81 6.60
C SER A 152 16.67 16.46 5.85
N GLN A 153 17.66 15.61 6.11
CA GLN A 153 17.65 14.19 5.76
C GLN A 153 16.88 13.31 6.73
N ASP A 154 16.39 13.87 7.85
CA ASP A 154 15.63 13.10 8.84
C ASP A 154 14.38 12.49 8.21
N PHE A 155 14.22 11.19 8.38
CA PHE A 155 13.04 10.48 7.92
C PHE A 155 11.91 10.71 8.93
N PRO A 156 10.72 11.19 8.52
CA PRO A 156 9.61 11.44 9.43
C PRO A 156 8.95 10.13 9.91
N ALA A 157 8.42 10.13 11.14
CA ALA A 157 7.78 8.97 11.76
C ALA A 157 6.25 9.09 11.80
N PHE A 158 5.64 9.56 10.71
CA PHE A 158 4.21 9.80 10.57
C PHE A 158 3.67 10.92 11.48
N TYR A 159 3.59 10.70 12.79
CA TYR A 159 3.09 11.69 13.77
C TYR A 159 4.17 12.66 14.27
N THR A 160 5.44 12.35 14.05
CA THR A 160 6.58 13.17 14.46
C THR A 160 7.39 13.58 13.23
N THR A 161 8.05 14.73 13.33
CA THR A 161 8.87 15.29 12.23
C THR A 161 10.15 14.51 11.98
N ARG A 162 10.60 13.71 12.95
CA ARG A 162 11.82 12.88 12.90
C ARG A 162 11.57 11.50 13.50
N SER A 163 12.40 10.54 13.11
CA SER A 163 12.33 9.14 13.58
C SER A 163 13.62 8.60 14.19
N GLY A 164 14.70 9.38 14.16
CA GLY A 164 16.06 8.89 14.44
C GLY A 164 16.71 8.15 13.26
N PHE A 165 15.98 7.94 12.16
CA PHE A 165 16.50 7.44 10.89
C PHE A 165 16.64 8.57 9.86
N LYS A 166 17.50 8.36 8.86
CA LYS A 166 17.69 9.28 7.74
C LYS A 166 17.26 8.64 6.43
N ALA A 167 16.71 9.44 5.53
CA ALA A 167 16.57 9.06 4.14
C ALA A 167 17.95 9.08 3.44
N PRO A 168 18.20 8.20 2.46
CA PRO A 168 19.45 8.19 1.71
C PRO A 168 19.61 9.43 0.82
N TYR A 169 18.49 10.04 0.40
CA TYR A 169 18.46 11.26 -0.39
C TYR A 169 17.53 12.31 0.22
N GLN A 170 17.62 13.53 -0.30
CA GLN A 170 16.81 14.66 0.10
C GLN A 170 16.25 15.34 -1.15
N ALA A 171 15.00 15.76 -1.10
CA ALA A 171 14.41 16.69 -2.04
C ALA A 171 14.09 17.98 -1.27
N SER A 172 14.84 19.06 -1.52
CA SER A 172 14.67 20.33 -0.80
C SER A 172 13.28 20.94 -1.03
N ASP A 173 12.71 20.72 -2.21
CA ASP A 173 11.45 21.31 -2.65
C ASP A 173 10.77 20.44 -3.72
N ALA A 174 9.57 20.87 -4.12
CA ALA A 174 8.76 20.18 -5.12
C ALA A 174 9.40 20.14 -6.51
N THR A 175 10.21 21.15 -6.87
CA THR A 175 10.93 21.17 -8.15
C THR A 175 12.02 20.11 -8.18
N GLN A 176 12.78 19.94 -7.10
CA GLN A 176 13.77 18.87 -7.00
C GLN A 176 13.12 17.49 -7.03
N ALA A 177 12.05 17.26 -6.27
CA ALA A 177 11.31 16.00 -6.32
C ALA A 177 10.78 15.68 -7.73
N ALA A 178 10.27 16.69 -8.46
CA ALA A 178 9.85 16.54 -9.84
C ALA A 178 11.01 16.19 -10.80
N LYS A 179 12.21 16.77 -10.60
CA LYS A 179 13.42 16.44 -11.37
C LYS A 179 13.89 15.00 -11.12
N ILE A 180 13.79 14.51 -9.89
CA ILE A 180 14.10 13.11 -9.54
C ILE A 180 13.15 12.17 -10.29
N LEU A 181 11.84 12.44 -10.25
CA LEU A 181 10.84 11.67 -10.99
C LEU A 181 11.09 11.69 -12.51
N TYR A 182 11.39 12.87 -13.06
CA TYR A 182 11.74 13.03 -14.47
C TYR A 182 12.97 12.22 -14.87
N SER A 183 14.02 12.26 -14.04
CA SER A 183 15.26 11.50 -14.27
C SER A 183 15.00 9.99 -14.20
N SER A 184 14.20 9.54 -13.23
CA SER A 184 13.78 8.13 -13.13
C SER A 184 13.05 7.66 -14.39
N HIS A 185 12.13 8.48 -14.92
CA HIS A 185 11.43 8.19 -16.18
C HIS A 185 12.38 8.14 -17.38
N LYS A 186 13.37 9.05 -17.46
CA LYS A 186 14.37 9.06 -18.55
C LYS A 186 15.28 7.83 -18.51
N LEU A 187 15.68 7.40 -17.32
CA LEU A 187 16.44 6.17 -17.09
C LEU A 187 15.60 4.90 -17.28
N GLN A 188 14.28 5.02 -17.45
CA GLN A 188 13.35 3.89 -17.57
C GLN A 188 13.44 2.93 -16.37
N LEU A 189 13.71 3.49 -15.18
CA LEU A 189 13.69 2.70 -13.95
C LEU A 189 12.28 2.16 -13.73
N SER A 190 12.19 0.92 -13.25
CA SER A 190 10.92 0.25 -12.96
C SER A 190 10.68 0.11 -11.45
N SER A 191 11.20 1.08 -10.69
CA SER A 191 11.03 1.22 -9.25
C SER A 191 10.55 2.63 -8.89
N GLY A 192 9.75 2.69 -7.81
CA GLY A 192 9.06 3.88 -7.38
C GLY A 192 9.98 4.83 -6.62
N ILE A 193 9.41 5.97 -6.25
CA ILE A 193 10.07 6.97 -5.42
C ILE A 193 9.18 7.25 -4.21
N VAL A 194 9.76 7.26 -3.01
CA VAL A 194 9.08 7.72 -1.79
C VAL A 194 9.60 9.10 -1.45
N VAL A 195 8.71 10.09 -1.39
CA VAL A 195 9.00 11.43 -0.86
C VAL A 195 8.36 11.54 0.52
N ALA A 196 9.19 11.41 1.55
CA ALA A 196 8.79 11.42 2.95
C ALA A 196 8.75 12.86 3.50
N VAL A 197 7.54 13.36 3.69
CA VAL A 197 7.21 14.73 4.10
C VAL A 197 6.95 14.80 5.60
N PRO A 198 7.71 15.59 6.37
CA PRO A 198 7.42 15.77 7.78
C PRO A 198 6.04 16.42 7.99
N ILE A 199 5.34 15.98 9.04
CA ILE A 199 4.12 16.65 9.52
C ILE A 199 4.46 18.11 9.90
N PRO A 200 3.57 19.09 9.66
CA PRO A 200 3.78 20.45 10.15
C PRO A 200 4.00 20.46 11.68
N VAL A 201 4.93 21.29 12.15
CA VAL A 201 5.43 21.28 13.54
C VAL A 201 4.30 21.53 14.54
N GLU A 202 3.38 22.43 14.20
CA GLU A 202 2.20 22.77 15.00
C GLU A 202 1.19 21.62 15.16
N HIS A 203 1.32 20.58 14.34
CA HIS A 203 0.49 19.37 14.37
C HIS A 203 1.29 18.13 14.78
N ALA A 204 2.60 18.26 15.01
CA ALA A 204 3.45 17.16 15.45
C ALA A 204 3.07 16.74 16.87
N MET A 205 3.06 15.43 17.11
CA MET A 205 2.81 14.87 18.43
C MET A 205 4.11 14.75 19.24
N ASP A 206 3.97 14.65 20.56
CA ASP A 206 5.09 14.32 21.43
C ASP A 206 5.56 12.88 21.17
N GLU A 207 6.86 12.73 20.89
CA GLU A 207 7.51 11.47 20.51
C GLU A 207 7.39 10.40 21.62
N ASN A 208 7.55 10.79 22.88
CA ASN A 208 7.48 9.86 24.00
C ASN A 208 6.03 9.40 24.23
N LYS A 209 5.05 10.31 24.14
CA LYS A 209 3.63 9.98 24.28
C LYS A 209 3.17 9.03 23.20
N ILE A 210 3.54 9.29 21.94
CA ILE A 210 3.09 8.44 20.82
C ILE A 210 3.75 7.05 20.87
N GLU A 211 5.04 6.97 21.20
CA GLU A 211 5.74 5.70 21.31
C GLU A 211 5.21 4.86 22.49
N ALA A 212 4.88 5.49 23.62
CA ALA A 212 4.23 4.80 24.73
C ALA A 212 2.85 4.24 24.34
N ALA A 213 2.04 5.02 23.63
CA ALA A 213 0.74 4.58 23.13
C ALA A 213 0.87 3.40 22.15
N ILE A 214 1.85 3.45 21.25
CA ILE A 214 2.12 2.38 20.27
C ILE A 214 2.58 1.10 20.98
N LYS A 215 3.54 1.20 21.91
CA LYS A 215 4.01 0.04 22.69
C LYS A 215 2.88 -0.64 23.45
N SER A 216 2.01 0.14 24.10
CA SER A 216 0.82 -0.40 24.76
C SER A 216 -0.11 -1.12 23.78
N ALA A 217 -0.39 -0.50 22.62
CA ALA A 217 -1.26 -1.07 21.61
C ALA A 217 -0.71 -2.40 21.02
N LEU A 218 0.60 -2.51 20.86
CA LEU A 218 1.26 -3.74 20.38
C LEU A 218 1.13 -4.88 21.38
N VAL A 219 1.28 -4.59 22.68
CA VAL A 219 1.06 -5.59 23.74
C VAL A 219 -0.39 -6.09 23.72
N ASP A 220 -1.36 -5.19 23.56
CA ASP A 220 -2.77 -5.55 23.49
C ASP A 220 -3.10 -6.35 22.23
N ALA A 221 -2.53 -5.99 21.07
CA ALA A 221 -2.70 -6.74 19.82
C ALA A 221 -2.22 -8.19 19.96
N ASN A 222 -1.06 -8.39 20.60
CA ASN A 222 -0.52 -9.71 20.87
C ASN A 222 -1.40 -10.53 21.82
N LYS A 223 -1.86 -9.93 22.92
CA LYS A 223 -2.77 -10.59 23.87
C LYS A 223 -4.09 -11.03 23.23
N LEU A 224 -4.58 -10.25 22.26
CA LEU A 224 -5.83 -10.53 21.54
C LEU A 224 -5.63 -11.39 20.29
N GLY A 225 -4.39 -11.79 19.96
CA GLY A 225 -4.09 -12.61 18.78
C GLY A 225 -4.42 -11.92 17.45
N ILE A 226 -4.36 -10.58 17.39
CA ILE A 226 -4.61 -9.83 16.15
C ILE A 226 -3.44 -10.04 15.19
N GLN A 227 -3.72 -10.50 13.97
CA GLN A 227 -2.69 -10.86 12.99
C GLN A 227 -3.02 -10.39 11.58
N GLY A 228 -1.96 -10.26 10.75
CA GLY A 228 -2.05 -9.90 9.34
C GLY A 228 -2.72 -8.55 9.10
N LYS A 229 -3.63 -8.48 8.12
CA LYS A 229 -4.22 -7.21 7.64
C LYS A 229 -5.03 -6.44 8.69
N GLU A 230 -5.42 -7.09 9.79
CA GLU A 230 -6.20 -6.50 10.89
C GLU A 230 -5.32 -5.76 11.92
N VAL A 231 -4.00 -6.00 11.93
CA VAL A 231 -3.06 -5.40 12.89
C VAL A 231 -3.02 -3.87 12.75
N THR A 232 -2.80 -3.36 11.54
CA THR A 232 -2.73 -1.90 11.30
C THR A 232 -4.01 -1.16 11.74
N PRO A 233 -5.23 -1.57 11.31
CA PRO A 233 -6.46 -0.94 11.78
C PRO A 233 -6.64 -0.97 13.30
N PHE A 234 -6.30 -2.10 13.93
CA PHE A 234 -6.38 -2.24 15.38
C PHE A 234 -5.44 -1.25 16.09
N LEU A 235 -4.17 -1.19 15.67
CA LEU A 235 -3.16 -0.35 16.31
C LEU A 235 -3.49 1.14 16.15
N LEU A 236 -3.92 1.58 14.96
CA LEU A 236 -4.31 2.99 14.75
C LEU A 236 -5.54 3.38 15.57
N ALA A 237 -6.51 2.47 15.72
CA ALA A 237 -7.67 2.72 16.59
C ALA A 237 -7.28 2.79 18.08
N ALA A 238 -6.38 1.92 18.54
CA ALA A 238 -5.87 1.93 19.90
C ALA A 238 -5.08 3.21 20.21
N VAL A 239 -4.20 3.64 19.30
CA VAL A 239 -3.46 4.90 19.41
C VAL A 239 -4.43 6.09 19.42
N SER A 240 -5.43 6.12 18.53
CA SER A 240 -6.45 7.18 18.54
C SER A 240 -7.22 7.27 19.85
N LYS A 241 -7.52 6.14 20.49
CA LYS A 241 -8.18 6.10 21.80
C LYS A 241 -7.24 6.59 22.91
N ALA A 242 -5.98 6.15 22.90
CA ALA A 242 -4.99 6.50 23.89
C ALA A 242 -4.63 8.01 23.87
N THR A 243 -4.66 8.63 22.69
CA THR A 243 -4.32 10.05 22.51
C THR A 243 -5.55 10.98 22.55
N GLY A 244 -6.72 10.52 23.01
CA GLY A 244 -7.93 11.35 23.06
C GLY A 244 -8.37 11.94 21.71
N GLY A 245 -8.01 11.31 20.59
CA GLY A 245 -8.30 11.82 19.24
C GLY A 245 -7.24 12.74 18.60
N GLU A 246 -6.20 13.17 19.33
CA GLU A 246 -5.13 14.02 18.77
C GLU A 246 -4.42 13.39 17.56
N SER A 247 -4.16 12.09 17.59
CA SER A 247 -3.56 11.37 16.46
C SER A 247 -4.45 11.32 15.22
N LEU A 248 -5.78 11.43 15.35
CA LEU A 248 -6.65 11.58 14.18
C LEU A 248 -6.52 12.98 13.57
N ALA A 249 -6.47 14.03 14.41
CA ALA A 249 -6.24 15.40 13.94
C ALA A 249 -4.87 15.54 13.25
N ALA A 250 -3.81 14.99 13.84
CA ALA A 250 -2.48 14.93 13.23
C ALA A 250 -2.50 14.18 11.88
N ASN A 251 -3.23 13.05 11.79
CA ASN A 251 -3.39 12.29 10.54
C ASN A 251 -4.09 13.10 9.43
N ILE A 252 -5.08 13.93 9.80
CA ILE A 252 -5.75 14.83 8.85
C ILE A 252 -4.80 15.96 8.42
N ALA A 253 -4.04 16.54 9.36
CA ALA A 253 -3.09 17.60 9.05
C ALA A 253 -1.97 17.12 8.09
N LEU A 254 -1.37 15.96 8.39
CA LEU A 254 -0.28 15.40 7.58
C LEU A 254 -0.76 15.04 6.17
N ILE A 255 -1.96 14.44 5.99
CA ILE A 255 -2.41 14.08 4.64
C ILE A 255 -2.72 15.31 3.79
N LYS A 256 -3.23 16.39 4.40
CA LYS A 256 -3.42 17.68 3.72
C LYS A 256 -2.07 18.32 3.35
N ASN A 257 -1.06 18.20 4.21
CA ASN A 257 0.29 18.67 3.89
C ASN A 257 0.89 17.90 2.70
N ASN A 258 0.80 16.57 2.75
CA ASN A 258 1.26 15.70 1.67
C ASN A 258 0.53 16.01 0.36
N ALA A 259 -0.76 16.36 0.41
CA ALA A 259 -1.57 16.73 -0.75
C ALA A 259 -1.08 18.03 -1.41
N ARG A 260 -0.75 19.06 -0.61
CA ARG A 260 -0.16 20.31 -1.11
C ARG A 260 1.15 20.04 -1.85
N ILE A 261 2.06 19.31 -1.20
CA ILE A 261 3.39 19.03 -1.75
C ILE A 261 3.28 18.13 -2.97
N GLY A 262 2.45 17.09 -2.94
CA GLY A 262 2.23 16.21 -4.09
C GLY A 262 1.62 16.92 -5.30
N ALA A 263 0.71 17.87 -5.07
CA ALA A 263 0.18 18.72 -6.15
C ALA A 263 1.27 19.61 -6.76
N ASP A 264 2.09 20.27 -5.92
CA ASP A 264 3.21 21.08 -6.41
C ASP A 264 4.18 20.21 -7.24
N ILE A 265 4.53 19.01 -6.77
CA ILE A 265 5.40 18.06 -7.50
C ILE A 265 4.79 17.69 -8.85
N ALA A 266 3.51 17.36 -8.90
CA ALA A 266 2.84 16.98 -10.15
C ALA A 266 2.81 18.13 -11.17
N VAL A 267 2.52 19.35 -10.73
CA VAL A 267 2.55 20.55 -11.59
C VAL A 267 3.97 20.81 -12.12
N HIS A 268 4.99 20.73 -11.27
CA HIS A 268 6.38 20.90 -11.70
C HIS A 268 6.83 19.78 -12.66
N PHE A 269 6.45 18.54 -12.38
CA PHE A 269 6.76 17.40 -13.24
C PHE A 269 6.15 17.57 -14.64
N GLN A 270 4.89 18.03 -14.71
CA GLN A 270 4.24 18.28 -15.99
C GLN A 270 4.92 19.42 -16.77
N LYS A 271 5.35 20.49 -16.10
CA LYS A 271 6.15 21.56 -16.74
C LYS A 271 7.45 21.00 -17.35
N LEU A 272 8.16 20.12 -16.65
CA LEU A 272 9.37 19.46 -17.16
C LEU A 272 9.09 18.57 -18.37
N ARG A 273 7.96 17.83 -18.35
CA ARG A 273 7.53 17.01 -19.50
C ARG A 273 7.21 17.85 -20.72
N ASN A 274 6.54 18.99 -20.55
CA ASN A 274 6.16 19.89 -21.64
C ASN A 274 7.35 20.63 -22.23
N ALA A 275 8.31 21.05 -21.39
CA ALA A 275 9.47 21.82 -21.83
C ALA A 275 10.41 21.01 -22.74
N GLY A 276 10.47 19.68 -22.59
CA GLY A 276 11.44 18.83 -23.31
C GLY A 276 12.92 19.19 -23.04
N ASP A 277 13.18 20.16 -22.16
CA ASP A 277 14.42 20.95 -22.12
C ASP A 277 15.66 20.18 -21.64
N PHE A 278 15.48 19.02 -21.00
CA PHE A 278 16.59 18.18 -20.53
C PHE A 278 17.04 17.12 -21.54
N ASP A 279 16.42 17.02 -22.73
CA ASP A 279 16.85 16.05 -23.76
C ASP A 279 18.23 16.36 -24.36
N LYS A 280 18.78 17.56 -24.13
CA LYS A 280 20.11 17.96 -24.64
C LYS A 280 21.28 17.45 -23.80
N ASP A 281 21.04 17.10 -22.53
CA ASP A 281 22.11 16.72 -21.58
C ASP A 281 22.27 15.20 -21.42
N PHE A 282 21.37 14.40 -22.00
CA PHE A 282 21.41 12.95 -21.91
C PHE A 282 22.29 12.36 -23.03
N ASN A 283 23.60 12.26 -22.76
CA ASN A 283 24.56 11.66 -23.67
C ASN A 283 24.59 10.13 -23.54
N ILE A 284 23.43 9.47 -23.58
CA ILE A 284 23.36 8.02 -23.81
C ILE A 284 23.50 7.84 -25.31
N GLY A 285 24.71 7.49 -25.75
CA GLY A 285 25.09 7.36 -27.15
C GLY A 285 23.96 6.82 -28.03
N ASN A 286 23.47 7.68 -28.92
CA ASN A 286 22.46 7.49 -29.97
C ASN A 286 21.85 6.08 -30.08
N THR A 287 20.99 5.68 -29.14
CA THR A 287 20.18 4.47 -29.32
C THR A 287 19.05 4.80 -30.28
N LYS A 288 19.18 4.38 -31.54
CA LYS A 288 18.08 4.27 -32.50
C LYS A 288 16.98 3.38 -31.92
N THR A 289 16.10 3.94 -31.10
CA THR A 289 14.93 3.25 -30.58
C THR A 289 13.87 3.19 -31.68
N ARG A 290 13.53 1.96 -32.10
CA ARG A 290 12.37 1.69 -32.96
C ARG A 290 11.12 2.22 -32.25
N LYS A 291 10.50 3.27 -32.79
CA LYS A 291 9.17 3.74 -32.35
C LYS A 291 8.17 2.59 -32.48
N CYS A 292 7.64 2.11 -31.34
CA CYS A 292 6.45 1.28 -31.36
C CYS A 292 5.24 2.19 -31.62
N LYS A 293 4.57 2.02 -32.75
CA LYS A 293 3.32 2.75 -33.07
C LYS A 293 2.21 2.22 -32.17
N THR A 294 1.69 3.06 -31.27
CA THR A 294 0.41 2.80 -30.60
C THR A 294 -0.67 3.57 -31.31
N ASP A 295 -1.32 2.92 -32.26
CA ASP A 295 -2.53 3.40 -32.90
C ASP A 295 -3.72 2.96 -32.06
N THR A 296 -4.17 3.79 -31.11
CA THR A 296 -5.51 3.67 -30.52
C THR A 296 -6.02 5.05 -30.12
N LYS A 297 -6.93 5.61 -30.93
CA LYS A 297 -7.84 6.66 -30.45
C LYS A 297 -8.69 6.06 -29.33
N ARG A 298 -8.50 6.50 -28.08
CA ARG A 298 -9.43 6.24 -26.97
C ARG A 298 -10.19 7.53 -26.68
N GLN A 299 -11.51 7.49 -26.82
CA GLN A 299 -12.40 8.55 -26.36
C GLN A 299 -12.57 8.44 -24.84
N TYR A 300 -12.42 9.56 -24.15
CA TYR A 300 -12.79 9.70 -22.74
C TYR A 300 -14.18 10.35 -22.67
N HIS A 301 -15.03 9.87 -21.76
CA HIS A 301 -16.24 10.59 -21.38
C HIS A 301 -15.86 11.61 -20.30
N THR A 302 -15.81 12.88 -20.66
CA THR A 302 -15.78 13.99 -19.71
C THR A 302 -17.21 14.46 -19.44
N CYS A 303 -17.58 14.66 -18.17
CA CYS A 303 -18.82 15.32 -17.80
C CYS A 303 -18.68 16.83 -18.07
N ALA A 304 -18.91 17.25 -19.31
CA ALA A 304 -19.18 18.63 -19.65
C ALA A 304 -20.49 18.64 -20.45
N GLU A 305 -21.48 19.36 -19.93
CA GLU A 305 -22.71 19.63 -20.67
C GLU A 305 -22.36 20.31 -22.00
N THR A 306 -22.95 19.82 -23.07
CA THR A 306 -22.84 20.42 -24.40
C THR A 306 -23.55 21.76 -24.41
N GLY A 307 -22.79 22.86 -24.39
CA GLY A 307 -23.31 24.19 -24.62
C GLY A 307 -22.23 25.27 -24.65
N GLY A 308 -21.82 25.69 -25.85
CA GLY A 308 -21.23 27.01 -26.08
C GLY A 308 -19.70 27.10 -26.09
N ASN A 309 -19.18 27.67 -27.17
CA ASN A 309 -17.79 28.08 -27.41
C ASN A 309 -17.12 28.76 -26.19
N SER A 310 -16.04 28.19 -25.65
CA SER A 310 -14.89 28.94 -25.08
C SER A 310 -13.78 27.98 -24.62
N ASN A 311 -12.53 28.47 -24.66
CA ASN A 311 -11.27 27.78 -24.35
C ASN A 311 -11.36 26.86 -23.11
N VAL A 312 -11.08 25.56 -23.29
CA VAL A 312 -11.04 24.58 -22.20
C VAL A 312 -9.62 24.49 -21.64
N ASP A 313 -9.54 24.72 -20.34
CA ASP A 313 -8.31 24.80 -19.52
C ASP A 313 -7.61 23.44 -19.40
N ASN A 314 -6.28 23.42 -19.60
CA ASN A 314 -5.42 22.23 -19.73
C ASN A 314 -4.84 21.81 -18.36
N GLY A 315 -5.69 21.52 -17.37
CA GLY A 315 -5.25 20.94 -16.10
C GLY A 315 -5.01 19.43 -16.20
N ASP A 316 -3.97 18.90 -15.52
CA ASP A 316 -3.65 17.46 -15.48
C ASP A 316 -4.09 16.77 -14.18
N VAL A 317 -4.28 15.45 -14.27
CA VAL A 317 -4.84 14.54 -13.25
C VAL A 317 -3.79 13.95 -12.31
N LEU A 318 -3.84 14.34 -11.04
CA LEU A 318 -3.15 13.82 -9.84
C LEU A 318 -4.00 12.78 -9.09
N VAL A 319 -3.45 11.63 -8.72
CA VAL A 319 -4.18 10.65 -7.88
C VAL A 319 -4.14 11.04 -6.41
N VAL A 320 -5.33 11.05 -5.81
CA VAL A 320 -5.51 11.03 -4.36
C VAL A 320 -5.87 9.61 -3.94
N GLY A 321 -5.21 9.09 -2.92
CA GLY A 321 -5.82 8.08 -2.06
C GLY A 321 -5.25 6.67 -2.16
N GLY A 322 -4.70 6.21 -1.04
CA GLY A 322 -5.18 4.98 -0.44
C GLY A 322 -6.35 5.35 0.45
N SER A 323 -7.44 4.60 0.43
CA SER A 323 -8.62 4.90 1.23
C SER A 323 -8.24 4.89 2.71
N ASN A 324 -8.21 6.05 3.36
CA ASN A 324 -8.00 6.20 4.79
C ASN A 324 -9.23 5.72 5.60
N VAL A 325 -9.84 4.60 5.23
CA VAL A 325 -10.99 3.98 5.93
C VAL A 325 -10.54 2.69 6.61
N ASP A 326 -9.69 2.81 7.63
CA ASP A 326 -9.66 1.80 8.70
C ASP A 326 -10.97 1.91 9.48
N ARG A 327 -11.82 0.88 9.36
CA ARG A 327 -12.97 0.65 10.23
C ARG A 327 -12.69 -0.59 11.07
N THR A 328 -12.80 -0.45 12.37
CA THR A 328 -12.82 -1.55 13.34
C THR A 328 -14.23 -2.15 13.37
N PHE A 329 -14.34 -3.46 13.15
CA PHE A 329 -15.58 -4.20 13.39
C PHE A 329 -15.42 -5.00 14.69
N ARG A 330 -16.36 -4.85 15.62
CA ARG A 330 -16.51 -5.77 16.74
C ARG A 330 -17.43 -6.89 16.25
N ILE A 331 -16.89 -8.10 16.07
CA ILE A 331 -17.73 -9.28 15.87
C ILE A 331 -18.41 -9.55 17.21
N ILE A 332 -19.70 -9.25 17.31
CA ILE A 332 -20.52 -9.75 18.42
C ILE A 332 -20.81 -11.21 18.09
N GLU A 333 -20.25 -12.12 18.88
CA GLU A 333 -20.51 -13.56 18.84
C GLU A 333 -21.99 -13.81 19.17
N GLY A 334 -22.85 -13.70 18.15
CA GLY A 334 -24.27 -13.97 18.31
C GLY A 334 -24.89 -14.83 17.21
N ASN A 335 -24.27 -14.92 16.02
CA ASN A 335 -24.95 -15.53 14.86
C ASN A 335 -24.04 -16.26 13.86
N VAL A 336 -22.90 -16.84 14.28
CA VAL A 336 -22.24 -17.88 13.48
C VAL A 336 -22.85 -19.23 13.84
N ARG A 337 -23.98 -19.54 13.17
CA ARG A 337 -24.70 -20.81 13.28
C ARG A 337 -23.77 -22.01 13.06
N HIS A 338 -23.91 -22.98 13.95
CA HIS A 338 -23.73 -24.42 13.74
C HIS A 338 -23.95 -24.83 12.27
N THR A 339 -22.90 -25.19 11.54
CA THR A 339 -23.02 -26.10 10.38
C THR A 339 -21.71 -26.73 9.89
N ARG A 340 -20.56 -26.53 10.55
CA ARG A 340 -19.27 -27.07 10.05
C ARG A 340 -18.47 -27.98 10.99
N TYR A 341 -18.97 -28.27 12.20
CA TYR A 341 -18.25 -29.13 13.15
C TYR A 341 -18.38 -30.63 12.90
N ARG A 342 -19.28 -31.09 12.03
CA ARG A 342 -19.53 -32.53 11.83
C ARG A 342 -18.72 -33.18 10.70
N LYS A 343 -17.98 -32.40 9.89
CA LYS A 343 -17.25 -32.93 8.72
C LYS A 343 -15.74 -33.13 8.93
N TYR A 344 -15.14 -32.55 9.98
CA TYR A 344 -13.69 -32.66 10.22
C TYR A 344 -13.28 -33.91 11.00
N ASN A 345 -14.11 -34.42 11.91
CA ASN A 345 -13.75 -35.61 12.70
C ASN A 345 -13.73 -36.92 11.91
N ASN A 346 -14.42 -37.01 10.75
CA ASN A 346 -14.36 -38.20 9.91
C ASN A 346 -13.11 -38.25 9.01
N MET A 347 -12.54 -37.09 8.64
CA MET A 347 -11.35 -37.06 7.77
C MET A 347 -10.04 -37.35 8.52
N GLU A 348 -9.93 -36.94 9.79
CA GLU A 348 -8.74 -37.29 10.60
C GLU A 348 -8.67 -38.79 10.90
N GLY A 349 -9.82 -39.45 11.10
CA GLY A 349 -9.88 -40.90 11.29
C GLY A 349 -9.48 -41.68 10.04
N GLU A 350 -9.96 -41.24 8.86
CA GLU A 350 -9.63 -41.88 7.58
C GLU A 350 -8.15 -41.66 7.19
N MET A 351 -7.60 -40.45 7.35
CA MET A 351 -6.17 -40.19 7.07
C MET A 351 -5.23 -40.96 8.00
N LYS A 352 -5.59 -41.13 9.28
CA LYS A 352 -4.79 -41.89 10.23
C LYS A 352 -4.82 -43.39 9.91
N ALA A 353 -5.98 -43.92 9.54
CA ALA A 353 -6.12 -45.31 9.12
C ALA A 353 -5.32 -45.62 7.85
N ASP A 354 -5.27 -44.70 6.87
CA ASP A 354 -4.46 -44.87 5.66
C ASP A 354 -2.95 -44.79 5.95
N PHE A 355 -2.52 -43.91 6.87
CA PHE A 355 -1.12 -43.81 7.27
C PHE A 355 -0.63 -45.08 7.98
N ASP A 356 -1.41 -45.61 8.93
CA ASP A 356 -1.08 -46.85 9.65
C ASP A 356 -1.02 -48.06 8.68
N LYS A 357 -1.85 -48.07 7.65
CA LYS A 357 -1.86 -49.12 6.59
C LYS A 357 -0.60 -49.07 5.72
N ILE A 358 -0.14 -47.86 5.39
CA ILE A 358 1.09 -47.64 4.62
C ILE A 358 2.30 -48.03 5.46
N GLU A 359 2.35 -47.65 6.73
CA GLU A 359 3.44 -48.02 7.64
C GLU A 359 3.50 -49.54 7.86
N GLY A 360 2.34 -50.20 8.03
CA GLY A 360 2.26 -51.65 8.14
C GLY A 360 2.80 -52.39 6.91
N ARG A 361 2.43 -51.93 5.70
CA ARG A 361 2.97 -52.49 4.44
C ARG A 361 4.48 -52.27 4.30
N PHE A 362 4.97 -51.12 4.73
CA PHE A 362 6.40 -50.83 4.69
C PHE A 362 7.21 -51.75 5.64
N ARG A 363 6.71 -51.98 6.86
CA ARG A 363 7.33 -52.91 7.82
C ARG A 363 7.30 -54.36 7.33
N GLN A 364 6.21 -54.79 6.69
CA GLN A 364 6.12 -56.12 6.09
C GLN A 364 7.14 -56.29 4.96
N TYR A 365 7.28 -55.30 4.07
CA TYR A 365 8.23 -55.34 2.97
C TYR A 365 9.69 -55.40 3.46
N VAL A 366 10.05 -54.60 4.47
CA VAL A 366 11.38 -54.63 5.09
C VAL A 366 11.65 -55.98 5.79
N GLY A 367 10.63 -56.57 6.43
CA GLY A 367 10.72 -57.90 7.04
C GLY A 367 10.92 -59.03 6.02
N GLU A 368 10.23 -58.97 4.88
CA GLU A 368 10.36 -59.95 3.78
C GLU A 368 11.76 -59.87 3.13
N VAL A 369 12.31 -58.68 2.94
CA VAL A 369 13.68 -58.47 2.43
C VAL A 369 14.72 -59.02 3.41
N ALA A 370 14.57 -58.76 4.71
CA ALA A 370 15.47 -59.31 5.74
C ALA A 370 15.37 -60.85 5.87
N GLY A 371 14.19 -61.43 5.61
CA GLY A 371 13.97 -62.87 5.56
C GLY A 371 14.64 -63.54 4.35
N PHE A 372 14.66 -62.87 3.20
CA PHE A 372 15.35 -63.34 2.00
C PHE A 372 16.87 -63.40 2.18
N GLU A 373 17.47 -62.43 2.88
CA GLU A 373 18.91 -62.43 3.17
C GLU A 373 19.32 -63.52 4.18
N LYS A 374 18.47 -63.84 5.16
CA LYS A 374 18.73 -64.95 6.10
C LYS A 374 18.66 -66.32 5.43
N LYS A 375 17.73 -66.55 4.49
CA LYS A 375 17.66 -67.81 3.71
C LYS A 375 18.85 -68.00 2.75
N LYS A 376 19.45 -66.92 2.24
CA LYS A 376 20.70 -67.00 1.46
C LYS A 376 21.92 -67.39 2.30
N LYS A 377 21.95 -67.05 3.59
CA LYS A 377 23.05 -67.39 4.51
C LYS A 377 22.95 -68.79 5.12
N SER A 378 21.78 -69.43 5.12
CA SER A 378 21.60 -70.80 5.65
C SER A 378 21.71 -71.92 4.60
N GLY A 379 21.94 -71.58 3.32
CA GLY A 379 22.08 -72.55 2.21
C GLY A 379 23.51 -72.95 1.86
N TYR A 380 24.50 -72.56 2.68
CA TYR A 380 25.93 -72.83 2.48
C TYR A 380 26.54 -73.64 3.65
N ASN A 381 25.78 -74.58 4.21
CA ASN A 381 26.29 -75.63 5.09
C ASN A 381 25.47 -76.91 4.86
N ASN A 382 25.79 -77.59 3.77
CA ASN A 382 25.91 -79.05 3.64
C ASN A 382 26.45 -79.40 2.26
#